data_AF-A0A4S8L610-F1
#
_entry.id   AF-A0A4S8L610-F1
#
_cell.length_a   1.000
_cell.length_b   1.000
_cell.length_c   1.000
_cell.angle_alpha   90.00
_cell.angle_beta   90.00
_cell.angle_gamma   90.00
#
_symmetry.space_group_name_H-M   'P 1'
#
loop_
_entity.id
_entity.type
_entity.pdbx_description
1 polymer ?
#
loop_
_entity_poly.entity_id
_entity_poly.type
_entity_poly.pdbx_seq_one_letter_code
_entity_poly.pdbx_strand_id
1 'polypeptide(L)' 'DARTLLPQLGALANSKLKWAGDADINCNWLGGHASVLAIDWSGKEQLTNTPFTNMTIDGALVAVIQNINNFSFV' A
#
# COMPACT_ATOMS: atom_id res chain seq x y z
N ASP A 1 -7.69 23.59 -8.93
CA ASP A 1 -6.24 23.48 -8.75
C ASP A 1 -5.95 22.26 -7.87
N ALA A 2 -5.80 21.08 -8.49
CA ALA A 2 -5.62 19.83 -7.76
C ALA A 2 -4.14 19.70 -7.37
N ARG A 3 -3.81 20.07 -6.14
CA ARG A 3 -2.45 19.95 -5.61
C ARG A 3 -2.14 18.47 -5.44
N THR A 4 -1.20 17.96 -6.22
CA THR A 4 -0.68 16.60 -6.05
C THR A 4 0.22 16.56 -4.82
N LEU A 5 -0.09 15.67 -3.88
CA LEU A 5 0.69 15.43 -2.65
C LEU A 5 1.68 14.26 -2.81
N LEU A 6 1.86 13.76 -4.04
CA LEU A 6 2.71 12.61 -4.35
C LEU A 6 4.16 12.77 -3.85
N PRO A 7 4.82 13.95 -3.94
CA PRO A 7 6.17 14.11 -3.41
C PRO A 7 6.23 13.96 -1.89
N GLN A 8 5.28 14.54 -1.16
CA GLN A 8 5.19 14.41 0.29
C GLN A 8 4.86 12.97 0.71
N LEU A 9 4.01 12.28 -0.07
CA LEU A 9 3.64 10.90 0.17
C LEU A 9 4.83 9.95 -0.05
N GLY A 10 5.68 10.19 -1.05
CA GLY A 10 6.92 9.45 -1.25
C GLY A 10 7.90 9.58 -0.09
N ALA A 11 8.03 10.79 0.48
CA ALA A 11 8.84 10.99 1.68
C ALA A 11 8.28 10.21 2.89
N LEU A 12 6.96 10.15 3.03
CA LEU A 12 6.28 9.45 4.14
C LEU A 12 6.32 7.93 3.97
N ALA A 13 6.23 7.42 2.75
CA ALA A 13 6.39 6.00 2.44
C ALA A 13 7.78 5.49 2.87
N ASN A 14 8.82 6.32 2.68
CA ASN A 14 10.17 6.03 3.16
C ASN A 14 10.31 6.06 4.70
N SER A 15 9.32 6.59 5.43
CA SER A 15 9.37 6.78 6.88
C SER A 15 8.49 5.82 7.70
N LYS A 16 8.18 4.62 7.18
CA LYS A 16 7.43 3.54 7.87
C LYS A 16 5.90 3.72 7.95
N LEU A 17 5.28 4.36 6.97
CA LEU A 17 3.81 4.47 6.88
C LEU A 17 3.15 3.08 6.70
N LYS A 18 2.02 2.86 7.38
CA LYS A 18 1.12 1.71 7.16
C LYS A 18 -0.16 2.21 6.47
N TRP A 19 -0.52 1.62 5.33
CA TRP A 19 -1.74 1.94 4.59
C TRP A 19 -2.81 0.88 4.89
N ALA A 20 -4.06 1.31 5.11
CA ALA A 20 -5.20 0.43 5.31
C ALA A 20 -6.44 1.08 4.68
N GLY A 21 -7.19 0.34 3.85
CA GLY A 21 -8.41 0.86 3.25
C GLY A 21 -9.12 -0.14 2.33
N ASP A 22 -9.71 -1.18 2.90
CA ASP A 22 -10.55 -2.15 2.18
C ASP A 22 -12.04 -1.77 2.15
N ALA A 23 -12.50 -0.92 3.09
CA ALA A 23 -13.91 -0.53 3.24
C ALA A 23 -14.22 0.96 2.97
N ASP A 24 -13.26 1.77 2.51
CA ASP A 24 -13.45 3.22 2.32
C ASP A 24 -13.66 3.58 0.84
N ILE A 25 -14.87 4.01 0.45
CA ILE A 25 -15.25 4.24 -0.96
C ILE A 25 -14.48 5.39 -1.63
N ASN A 26 -13.96 6.32 -0.83
CA ASN A 26 -13.16 7.46 -1.30
C ASN A 26 -11.66 7.14 -1.42
N CYS A 27 -11.18 6.07 -0.77
CA CYS A 27 -9.79 5.60 -0.78
C CYS A 27 -9.73 4.08 -0.96
N ASN A 28 -10.44 3.58 -1.99
CA ASN A 28 -10.57 2.15 -2.19
C ASN A 28 -9.20 1.47 -2.38
N TRP A 29 -9.11 0.21 -1.96
CA TRP A 29 -7.92 -0.62 -2.03
C TRP A 29 -7.21 -0.59 -3.40
N LEU A 30 -7.98 -0.53 -4.49
CA LEU A 30 -7.44 -0.37 -5.85
C LEU A 30 -6.75 0.98 -6.07
N GLY A 31 -7.35 2.06 -5.60
CA GLY A 31 -6.81 3.42 -5.67
C GLY A 31 -5.59 3.61 -4.77
N GLY A 32 -5.59 2.99 -3.58
CA GLY A 32 -4.43 2.92 -2.70
C GLY A 32 -3.27 2.18 -3.37
N HIS A 33 -3.53 0.99 -3.92
CA HIS A 33 -2.52 0.19 -4.62
C HIS A 33 -1.95 0.94 -5.83
N ALA A 34 -2.82 1.53 -6.67
CA ALA A 34 -2.41 2.32 -7.81
C ALA A 34 -1.55 3.53 -7.41
N SER A 35 -1.84 4.16 -6.28
CA SER A 35 -1.04 5.28 -5.76
C SER A 35 0.35 4.82 -5.34
N VAL A 36 0.48 3.69 -4.64
CA VAL A 36 1.80 3.16 -4.20
C VAL A 36 2.66 2.70 -5.38
N LEU A 37 2.04 2.23 -6.47
CA LEU A 37 2.74 1.93 -7.73
C LEU A 37 3.13 3.17 -8.54
N ALA A 38 2.40 4.27 -8.37
CA ALA A 38 2.65 5.53 -9.09
C ALA A 38 3.71 6.42 -8.40
N ILE A 39 3.92 6.29 -7.10
CA ILE A 39 4.95 7.03 -6.35
C ILE A 39 6.35 6.55 -6.74
N ASP A 40 7.30 7.48 -6.83
CA ASP A 40 8.72 7.15 -7.01
C ASP A 40 9.38 6.94 -5.64
N TRP A 41 9.55 5.68 -5.24
CA TRP A 41 10.16 5.28 -3.97
C TRP A 41 10.88 3.94 -4.12
N SER A 42 11.81 3.66 -3.22
CA SER A 42 12.75 2.53 -3.33
C SER A 42 12.07 1.15 -3.31
N GLY A 43 10.88 1.03 -2.71
CA GLY A 43 10.14 -0.22 -2.63
C GLY A 43 9.21 -0.50 -3.82
N LYS A 44 9.02 0.44 -4.75
CA LYS A 44 8.04 0.32 -5.85
C LYS A 44 8.23 -0.95 -6.68
N GLU A 45 9.44 -1.18 -7.19
CA GLU A 45 9.72 -2.31 -8.08
C GLU A 45 9.55 -3.65 -7.36
N GLN A 46 9.99 -3.72 -6.10
CA GLN A 46 9.81 -4.91 -5.27
C GLN A 46 8.34 -5.18 -4.98
N LEU A 47 7.55 -4.15 -4.63
CA LEU A 47 6.12 -4.30 -4.36
C LEU A 47 5.36 -4.75 -5.61
N THR A 48 5.68 -4.18 -6.77
CA THR A 48 5.09 -4.56 -8.07
C THR A 48 5.27 -6.05 -8.37
N ASN A 49 6.42 -6.61 -8.01
CA ASN A 49 6.76 -8.02 -8.24
C ASN A 49 6.39 -8.95 -7.07
N THR A 50 5.90 -8.40 -5.95
CA THR A 50 5.51 -9.20 -4.78
C THR A 50 4.06 -9.63 -4.92
N PRO A 51 3.75 -10.94 -4.97
CA PRO A 51 2.37 -11.37 -5.02
C PRO A 51 1.66 -11.10 -3.69
N PHE A 52 0.35 -10.88 -3.79
CA PHE A 52 -0.54 -10.81 -2.64
C PHE A 52 -0.55 -12.14 -1.86
N THR A 53 -0.57 -12.04 -0.53
CA THR A 53 -0.62 -13.19 0.39
C THR A 53 -1.79 -13.07 1.34
N ASN A 54 -2.42 -14.19 1.67
CA ASN A 54 -3.56 -14.22 2.59
C ASN A 54 -3.10 -14.01 4.04
N MET A 55 -3.74 -13.09 4.75
CA MET A 55 -3.60 -12.91 6.19
C MET A 55 -4.75 -13.62 6.89
N THR A 56 -4.42 -14.59 7.75
CA THR A 56 -5.41 -15.31 8.56
C THR A 56 -5.24 -14.99 10.04
N ILE A 57 -6.35 -14.81 10.75
CA ILE A 57 -6.43 -14.72 12.21
C ILE A 57 -7.36 -15.83 12.67
N ASP A 58 -6.89 -16.69 13.58
CA ASP A 58 -7.65 -17.84 14.09
C ASP A 58 -8.19 -18.77 12.98
N GLY A 59 -7.46 -18.88 11.87
CA GLY A 59 -7.83 -19.70 10.71
C GLY A 59 -8.86 -19.05 9.76
N ALA A 60 -9.40 -17.88 10.11
CA ALA A 60 -10.26 -17.10 9.23
C ALA A 60 -9.43 -16.15 8.36
N LEU A 61 -9.72 -16.08 7.07
CA LEU A 61 -9.14 -15.08 6.16
C LEU A 61 -9.68 -13.71 6.52
N VAL A 62 -8.79 -12.77 6.87
CA VAL A 62 -9.17 -11.41 7.28
C VAL A 62 -8.69 -10.31 6.34
N ALA A 63 -7.63 -10.55 5.55
CA ALA A 63 -7.11 -9.59 4.58
C ALA A 63 -6.22 -10.29 3.53
N VAL A 64 -5.88 -9.55 2.47
CA VAL A 64 -4.88 -9.95 1.49
C VAL A 64 -3.82 -8.86 1.39
N ILE A 65 -2.56 -9.20 1.67
CA ILE A 65 -1.51 -8.23 1.94
C ILE A 65 -0.28 -8.42 1.04
N GLN A 66 0.45 -7.35 0.79
CA GLN A 66 1.81 -7.38 0.24
C GLN A 66 2.78 -6.81 1.27
N ASN A 67 3.80 -7.58 1.64
CA ASN A 67 4.82 -7.14 2.57
C ASN A 67 6.17 -7.08 1.85
N ILE A 68 6.83 -5.92 1.91
CA ILE A 68 8.22 -5.75 1.47
C ILE A 68 9.01 -5.02 2.54
N ASN A 69 10.10 -5.60 3.01
CA ASN A 69 10.96 -5.01 4.05
C ASN A 69 10.14 -4.47 5.25
N ASN A 70 10.07 -3.15 5.40
CA ASN A 70 9.36 -2.46 6.48
C ASN A 70 8.02 -1.82 6.04
N PHE A 71 7.51 -2.20 4.87
CA PHE A 71 6.25 -1.70 4.31
C PHE A 71 5.25 -2.85 4.14
N SER A 72 4.01 -2.59 4.55
CA SER A 72 2.88 -3.49 4.43
C SER A 72 1.74 -2.76 3.75
N PHE A 73 1.30 -3.29 2.61
CA PHE A 73 0.06 -2.92 1.95
C PHE A 73 -1.01 -3.92 2.39
N VAL A 74 -2.05 -3.42 3.06
CA VAL A 74 -3.15 -4.19 3.65
C VAL A 74 -4.48 -3.65 3.12
#